data_AF-A0A858X2L4-F1
#
_entry.id   AF-A0A858X2L4-F1
#
_cell.length_a   1.000
_cell.length_b   1.000
_cell.length_c   1.000
_cell.angle_alpha   90.00
_cell.angle_beta   90.00
_cell.angle_gamma   90.00
#
_symmetry.space_group_name_H-M   'P 1'
#
loop_
_entity.id
_entity.type
_entity.pdbx_description
1 polymer ?
#
loop_
_entity_poly.entity_id
_entity_poly.type
_entity_poly.pdbx_seq_one_letter_code
_entity_poly.pdbx_strand_id
1 'polypeptide(L)'
;MARRFTRLCAVALVLGAMGGDTALAEDAAPGPAPASPPPTIPTPTPEPSWFTPPAGAVCRQWSDGCHVCTRASTDAETSCSTPSIACVQTALRCLEPQPSAQ
;
A
#
# COMPACT_ATOMS: atom_id res chain seq x y z
N MET A 1 32.94 -18.41 27.22
CA MET A 1 33.54 -17.06 27.35
C MET A 1 32.37 -16.08 27.42
N ALA A 2 31.82 -15.71 28.59
CA ALA A 2 32.35 -14.78 29.61
C ALA A 2 32.54 -13.36 28.99
N ARG A 3 31.93 -12.24 29.43
CA ARG A 3 31.33 -11.80 30.72
C ARG A 3 30.33 -10.66 30.43
N ARG A 4 29.09 -10.68 30.93
CA ARG A 4 28.58 -10.03 32.18
C ARG A 4 28.96 -8.54 32.33
N PHE A 5 27.96 -7.65 32.43
CA PHE A 5 27.83 -6.54 33.39
C PHE A 5 26.45 -5.88 33.16
N THR A 6 25.37 -6.29 33.84
CA THR A 6 25.00 -5.89 35.22
C THR A 6 24.78 -4.38 35.35
N ARG A 7 23.51 -3.96 35.44
CA ARG A 7 22.89 -3.16 36.53
C ARG A 7 21.45 -2.81 36.14
N LEU A 8 20.42 -3.42 36.73
CA LEU A 8 19.86 -3.11 38.07
C LEU A 8 19.42 -1.66 38.23
N CYS A 9 18.12 -1.42 38.02
CA CYS A 9 17.25 -0.61 38.88
C CYS A 9 15.94 -1.41 38.94
N ALA A 10 15.71 -2.27 39.93
CA ALA A 10 15.38 -1.98 41.31
C ALA A 10 14.01 -1.29 41.49
N VAL A 11 13.05 -2.11 41.97
CA VAL A 11 12.11 -1.78 43.07
C VAL A 11 10.91 -0.92 42.62
N ALA A 12 9.64 -1.22 42.92
CA ALA A 12 9.07 -1.85 44.11
C ALA A 12 7.78 -2.63 43.81
N LEU A 13 7.63 -3.75 44.53
CA LEU A 13 6.38 -4.41 44.85
C LEU A 13 5.50 -3.51 45.74
N VAL A 14 4.19 -3.47 45.48
CA VAL A 14 3.19 -3.35 46.54
C VAL A 14 2.12 -4.42 46.31
N LEU A 15 2.01 -5.29 47.31
CA LEU A 15 1.07 -6.39 47.46
C LEU A 15 -0.13 -5.90 48.31
N GLY A 16 -1.32 -6.42 48.02
CA GLY A 16 -2.51 -6.37 48.90
C GLY A 16 -3.66 -5.55 48.31
N ALA A 17 -4.93 -5.93 48.42
CA ALA A 17 -5.56 -6.87 49.35
C ALA A 17 -6.91 -7.38 48.80
N MET A 18 -7.21 -8.63 49.17
CA MET A 18 -8.50 -9.23 49.58
C MET A 18 -9.81 -8.49 49.27
N GLY A 19 -10.76 -9.24 48.73
CA GLY A 19 -12.18 -8.86 48.75
C GLY A 19 -13.00 -9.72 47.79
N GLY A 20 -13.40 -10.91 48.24
CA GLY A 20 -14.44 -11.66 47.56
C GLY A 20 -15.80 -11.08 47.91
N ASP A 21 -16.72 -11.10 46.94
CA ASP A 21 -18.15 -11.17 47.20
C ASP A 21 -18.81 -11.86 46.00
N THR A 22 -19.29 -13.07 46.25
CA THR A 22 -20.25 -13.79 45.42
C THR A 22 -21.57 -13.06 45.47
N ALA A 23 -22.02 -12.51 44.34
CA ALA A 23 -23.41 -12.11 44.20
C ALA A 23 -23.90 -12.30 42.76
N LEU A 24 -24.85 -13.24 42.67
CA LEU A 24 -25.98 -13.26 41.75
C LEU A 24 -25.67 -13.61 40.29
N ALA A 25 -26.02 -14.87 40.00
CA ALA A 25 -26.50 -15.31 38.71
C ALA A 25 -27.48 -14.28 38.13
N GLU A 26 -27.11 -13.67 37.03
CA GLU A 26 -28.06 -13.10 36.08
C GLU A 26 -28.06 -14.03 34.88
N ASP A 27 -29.14 -14.79 34.79
CA ASP A 27 -29.54 -15.59 33.63
C ASP A 27 -29.79 -14.62 32.46
N ALA A 28 -28.70 -14.20 31.82
CA ALA A 28 -28.74 -13.36 30.64
C ALA A 28 -28.67 -14.28 29.42
N ALA A 29 -29.85 -14.54 28.84
CA ALA A 29 -29.99 -15.14 27.53
C ALA A 29 -28.97 -14.53 26.53
N PRO A 30 -28.28 -15.34 25.71
CA PRO A 30 -27.36 -14.80 24.71
C PRO A 30 -28.15 -13.91 23.73
N GLY A 31 -27.86 -12.60 23.78
CA GLY A 31 -28.36 -11.64 22.80
C GLY A 31 -27.90 -12.02 21.39
N PRO A 32 -28.62 -11.57 20.34
CA PRO A 32 -28.27 -11.90 18.96
C PRO A 32 -26.84 -11.45 18.66
N ALA A 33 -26.03 -12.38 18.13
CA ALA A 33 -24.66 -12.12 17.75
C ALA A 33 -24.58 -10.90 16.80
N PRO A 34 -23.59 -10.00 16.95
CA PRO A 34 -23.42 -8.89 16.03
C PRO A 34 -23.19 -9.44 14.62
N ALA A 35 -24.00 -8.98 13.67
CA ALA A 35 -23.83 -9.29 12.25
C ALA A 35 -22.41 -8.89 11.82
N SER A 36 -21.66 -9.85 11.26
CA SER A 36 -20.35 -9.60 10.69
C SER A 36 -20.42 -8.48 9.65
N PRO A 37 -19.43 -7.56 9.61
CA PRO A 37 -19.40 -6.53 8.58
C PRO A 37 -19.29 -7.16 7.18
N PRO A 38 -19.86 -6.52 6.15
CA PRO A 38 -19.76 -6.99 4.78
C PRO A 38 -18.28 -7.07 4.35
N PRO A 39 -17.95 -7.98 3.41
CA PRO A 39 -16.58 -8.08 2.89
C PRO A 39 -16.16 -6.75 2.28
N THR A 40 -15.09 -6.16 2.80
CA THR A 40 -14.45 -4.99 2.20
C THR A 40 -13.89 -5.41 0.85
N ILE A 41 -14.49 -4.93 -0.24
CA ILE A 41 -13.90 -5.05 -1.58
C ILE A 41 -12.62 -4.20 -1.58
N PRO A 42 -11.44 -4.77 -1.90
CA PRO A 42 -10.22 -3.98 -1.98
C PRO A 42 -10.37 -2.92 -3.07
N THR A 43 -10.12 -1.66 -2.72
CA THR A 43 -10.02 -0.57 -3.69
C THR A 43 -8.91 -0.91 -4.70
N PRO A 44 -9.13 -0.76 -6.02
CA PRO A 44 -8.08 -1.01 -7.00
C PRO A 44 -6.90 -0.10 -6.70
N THR A 45 -5.73 -0.71 -6.49
CA THR A 45 -4.47 0.00 -6.34
C THR A 45 -4.25 0.86 -7.60
N PRO A 46 -3.99 2.17 -7.47
CA PRO A 46 -3.72 3.01 -8.63
C PRO A 46 -2.53 2.43 -9.41
N GLU A 47 -2.72 2.19 -10.70
CA GLU A 47 -1.66 1.73 -11.59
C GLU A 47 -0.51 2.74 -11.62
N PRO A 48 0.74 2.28 -11.77
CA PRO A 48 1.88 3.17 -11.66
C PRO A 48 1.89 4.18 -12.81
N SER A 49 2.14 5.44 -12.47
CA SER A 49 1.95 6.62 -13.32
C SER A 49 2.77 6.66 -14.61
N TRP A 50 3.76 5.78 -14.79
CA TRP A 50 4.56 5.70 -16.02
C TRP A 50 3.82 5.06 -17.20
N PHE A 51 2.74 4.29 -16.95
CA PHE A 51 1.88 3.77 -18.01
C PHE A 51 1.00 4.84 -18.67
N THR A 52 0.90 6.03 -18.08
CA THR A 52 0.04 7.09 -18.60
C THR A 52 0.88 8.15 -19.31
N PRO A 53 0.54 8.53 -20.56
CA PRO A 53 1.21 9.61 -21.25
C PRO A 53 1.04 10.95 -20.50
N PRO A 54 1.91 11.95 -20.77
CA PRO A 54 1.80 13.22 -20.09
C PRO A 54 0.48 13.90 -20.47
N ALA A 55 -0.21 14.47 -19.47
CA ALA A 55 -1.52 15.10 -19.66
C ALA A 55 -1.46 16.14 -20.80
N GLY A 56 -2.37 16.01 -21.77
CA GLY A 56 -2.53 16.95 -22.87
C GLY A 56 -1.94 16.55 -24.22
N ALA A 57 -1.33 15.37 -24.36
CA ALA A 57 -0.84 14.89 -25.65
C ALA A 57 -1.34 13.48 -25.99
N VAL A 58 -1.92 13.36 -27.17
CA VAL A 58 -1.86 12.13 -28.00
C VAL A 58 -0.38 11.85 -28.22
N CYS A 59 0.27 11.18 -27.27
CA CYS A 59 1.67 10.83 -27.33
C CYS A 59 1.76 9.35 -27.66
N ARG A 60 2.39 9.02 -28.80
CA ARG A 60 2.61 7.63 -29.21
C ARG A 60 3.74 6.99 -28.45
N GLN A 61 4.78 7.76 -28.08
CA GLN A 61 5.89 7.28 -27.27
C GLN A 61 6.29 8.30 -26.22
N TRP A 62 6.41 7.89 -24.96
CA TRP A 62 6.86 8.73 -23.86
C TRP A 62 7.88 8.02 -22.98
N SER A 63 8.60 8.79 -22.16
CA SER A 63 9.57 8.27 -21.20
C SER A 63 9.55 9.05 -19.90
N ASP A 64 9.74 8.36 -18.79
CA ASP A 64 10.02 8.93 -17.47
C ASP A 64 11.53 8.91 -17.14
N GLY A 65 12.39 8.62 -18.12
CA GLY A 65 13.83 8.43 -17.94
C GLY A 65 14.25 7.01 -17.54
N CYS A 66 13.31 6.15 -17.11
CA CYS A 66 13.58 4.75 -16.77
C CYS A 66 12.88 3.76 -17.69
N HIS A 67 11.67 4.11 -18.09
CA HIS A 67 10.85 3.39 -19.03
C HIS A 67 10.73 4.20 -20.30
N VAL A 68 10.71 3.49 -21.41
CA VAL A 68 10.20 4.02 -22.68
C VAL A 68 8.94 3.24 -22.98
N CYS A 69 7.83 3.95 -23.05
CA CYS A 69 6.50 3.40 -23.28
C CYS A 69 6.01 3.81 -24.66
N THR A 70 5.39 2.88 -25.37
CA THR A 70 4.72 3.12 -26.65
C THR A 70 3.27 2.68 -26.58
N ARG A 71 2.41 3.42 -27.28
CA ARG A 71 1.01 3.06 -27.50
C ARG A 71 0.81 2.63 -28.95
N ALA A 72 0.13 1.50 -29.16
CA ALA A 72 -0.26 1.08 -30.49
C ALA A 72 -1.32 2.04 -31.07
N SER A 73 -1.30 2.26 -32.38
CA SER A 73 -2.23 3.20 -33.03
C SER A 73 -3.69 2.70 -33.05
N THR A 74 -3.90 1.39 -32.88
CA THR A 74 -5.20 0.72 -33.01
C THR A 74 -5.82 0.29 -31.70
N ASP A 75 -5.02 0.18 -30.64
CA ASP A 75 -5.45 -0.41 -29.37
C ASP A 75 -5.01 0.47 -28.20
N ALA A 76 -5.80 0.45 -27.12
CA ALA A 76 -5.45 1.14 -25.89
C ALA A 76 -4.21 0.55 -25.19
N GLU A 77 -3.66 -0.55 -25.73
CA GLU A 77 -2.54 -1.29 -25.18
C GLU A 77 -1.23 -0.49 -25.24
N THR A 78 -0.54 -0.49 -24.09
CA THR A 78 0.70 0.23 -23.88
C THR A 78 1.79 -0.80 -23.58
N SER A 79 2.91 -0.72 -24.29
CA SER A 79 4.07 -1.56 -24.08
C SER A 79 5.24 -0.71 -23.60
N CYS A 80 5.92 -1.15 -22.55
CA CYS A 80 7.01 -0.39 -21.95
C CYS A 80 8.26 -1.24 -21.75
N SER A 81 9.42 -0.59 -21.84
CA SER A 81 10.69 -1.24 -21.54
C SER A 81 10.85 -1.54 -20.05
N THR A 82 11.73 -2.51 -19.74
CA THR A 82 12.21 -2.77 -18.39
C THR A 82 13.26 -1.73 -17.99
N PRO A 83 13.19 -1.17 -16.77
CA PRO A 83 14.17 -0.19 -16.32
C PRO A 83 15.49 -0.87 -15.94
N SER A 84 16.59 -0.12 -15.99
CA SER A 84 17.88 -0.60 -15.48
C SER A 84 17.97 -0.48 -13.96
N ILE A 85 18.87 -1.26 -13.33
CA ILE A 85 18.97 -1.37 -11.86
C ILE A 85 19.37 -0.07 -11.16
N ALA A 86 19.96 0.87 -11.89
CA ALA A 86 20.46 2.15 -11.38
C ALA A 86 19.66 3.35 -11.89
N CYS A 87 18.46 3.13 -12.45
CA CYS A 87 17.69 4.22 -13.02
C CYS A 87 17.04 5.10 -11.94
N VAL A 88 17.06 6.41 -12.17
CA VAL A 88 16.35 7.40 -11.37
C VAL A 88 15.25 8.02 -12.23
N GLN A 89 14.00 7.90 -11.80
CA GLN A 89 12.85 8.45 -12.52
C GLN A 89 12.93 9.98 -12.59
N THR A 90 12.52 10.51 -13.74
CA THR A 90 12.46 11.93 -14.06
C THR A 90 11.05 12.30 -14.50
N ALA A 91 10.82 13.60 -14.74
CA ALA A 91 9.53 14.06 -15.22
C ALA A 91 9.19 13.41 -16.57
N LEU A 92 7.95 12.94 -16.70
CA LEU A 92 7.46 12.27 -17.89
C LEU A 92 7.51 13.20 -19.12
N ARG A 93 8.11 12.73 -20.22
CA ARG A 93 8.30 13.47 -21.48
C ARG A 93 7.72 12.70 -22.66
N CYS A 94 7.03 13.42 -23.55
CA CYS A 94 6.65 12.86 -24.84
C CYS A 94 7.88 12.84 -25.76
N LEU A 95 8.19 11.67 -26.30
CA LEU A 95 9.27 11.46 -27.28
C LEU A 95 8.73 11.52 -28.70
N GLU A 96 7.54 10.94 -28.92
CA GLU A 96 6.87 10.93 -30.22
C GLU A 96 5.39 11.28 -30.05
N PRO A 97 4.92 12.41 -30.61
CA PRO A 97 3.49 12.70 -30.68
C PRO A 97 2.81 11.72 -31.64
N GLN A 98 1.56 11.35 -31.35
CA GLN A 98 0.77 10.52 -32.23
C GLN A 98 0.44 11.31 -33.50
N PRO A 99 0.55 10.70 -34.70
CA PRO A 99 0.12 11.38 -35.92
C PRO A 99 -1.36 11.69 -35.80
N SER A 100 -1.70 12.98 -35.91
CA SER A 100 -3.08 13.41 -36.02
C SER A 100 -3.67 12.74 -37.26
N ALA A 101 -4.78 12.01 -37.11
CA ALA A 101 -5.52 11.52 -38.26
C ALA A 101 -5.92 12.74 -39.11
N GLN A 102 -5.30 12.89 -40.27
CA GLN A 102 -5.65 13.91 -41.26
C GLN A 102 -6.85 13.44 -42.08
#